data_AF-K2RK21-F1
#
_entry.id   AF-K2RK21-F1
#
_cell.length_a   1.000
_cell.length_b   1.000
_cell.length_c   1.000
_cell.angle_alpha   90.00
_cell.angle_beta   90.00
_cell.angle_gamma   90.00
#
_symmetry.space_group_name_H-M   'P 1'
#
loop_
_entity.id
_entity.type
_entity.pdbx_description
1 polymer ?
#
loop_
_entity_poly.entity_id
_entity_poly.type
_entity_poly.pdbx_seq_one_letter_code
_entity_poly.pdbx_strand_id
1 'polypeptide(L)'
;MPPVANFDIPPSPPGSPPPKTTAQFAHFLEIKKKGIHFNERLENSSALRNPSLLHKLRGFAGIDDEAQYATTLPPEVAVPAKFPSWAYAEQLGKVQQEISKKREEEQKKTQRDALEFVPASGSGTSGLGIGDGKGTTMAERVRAGLSREGSGSPQVSDSGKRRESDRRDRENDDRRKRSRFRSRSRSPRRR
;
A
#
# COMPACT_ATOMS: atom_id res chain seq x y z
N MET A 1 6.09 40.85 -51.88
CA MET A 1 7.02 39.73 -51.53
C MET A 1 7.86 39.41 -52.75
N PRO A 2 9.13 38.99 -52.60
CA PRO A 2 9.94 38.59 -53.75
C PRO A 2 9.26 37.45 -54.53
N PRO A 3 9.31 37.47 -55.88
CA PRO A 3 8.54 36.55 -56.74
C PRO A 3 9.08 35.11 -56.78
N VAL A 4 10.29 34.86 -56.26
CA VAL A 4 10.87 33.52 -56.11
C VAL A 4 11.23 33.32 -54.64
N ALA A 5 10.71 32.25 -54.03
CA ALA A 5 11.07 31.88 -52.67
C ALA A 5 12.54 31.46 -52.62
N ASN A 6 13.31 32.10 -51.73
CA ASN A 6 14.69 31.70 -51.49
C ASN A 6 14.68 30.43 -50.62
N PHE A 7 15.21 29.33 -51.15
CA PHE A 7 15.37 28.04 -50.47
C PHE A 7 16.81 27.76 -50.04
N ASP A 8 17.72 28.72 -50.21
CA ASP A 8 19.09 28.55 -49.77
C ASP A 8 19.16 28.51 -48.24
N ILE A 9 19.77 27.44 -47.72
CA ILE A 9 20.05 27.32 -46.30
C ILE A 9 21.22 28.25 -45.99
N PRO A 10 21.07 29.22 -45.06
CA PRO A 10 22.17 30.11 -44.71
C PRO A 10 23.35 29.31 -44.13
N PRO A 11 24.59 29.78 -44.33
CA PRO A 11 25.75 29.14 -43.73
C PRO A 11 25.59 29.09 -42.21
N SER A 12 26.07 27.99 -41.60
CA SER A 12 26.04 27.85 -40.15
C SER A 12 26.70 29.06 -39.48
N PRO A 13 26.13 29.60 -38.39
CA PRO A 13 26.68 30.77 -37.72
C PRO A 13 28.14 30.55 -37.29
N PRO A 14 28.98 31.60 -37.31
CA PRO A 14 30.35 31.51 -36.82
C PRO A 14 30.35 31.14 -35.34
N GLY A 15 31.19 30.16 -34.95
CA GLY A 15 31.19 29.59 -33.59
C GLY A 15 30.53 28.21 -33.46
N SER A 16 30.51 27.44 -34.55
CA SER A 16 30.24 25.99 -34.59
C SER A 16 30.78 25.27 -33.34
N PRO A 17 30.06 24.24 -32.85
CA PRO A 17 29.77 24.04 -31.43
C PRO A 17 31.01 23.95 -30.53
N PRO A 18 30.88 24.30 -29.23
CA PRO A 18 32.00 24.36 -28.31
C PRO A 18 32.82 23.05 -28.36
N PRO A 19 34.16 23.12 -28.30
CA PRO A 19 35.02 21.96 -28.54
C PRO A 19 34.70 20.78 -27.60
N LYS A 20 34.21 21.09 -26.39
CA LYS A 20 33.75 20.09 -25.41
C LYS A 20 32.57 19.27 -25.94
N THR A 21 31.56 19.90 -26.55
CA THR A 21 30.41 19.17 -27.10
C THR A 21 30.82 18.35 -28.32
N THR A 22 31.70 18.89 -29.17
CA THR A 22 32.21 18.17 -30.35
C THR A 22 32.95 16.91 -29.94
N ALA A 23 33.76 16.96 -28.87
CA ALA A 23 34.43 15.78 -28.32
C ALA A 23 33.44 14.74 -27.76
N GLN A 24 32.39 15.18 -27.04
CA GLN A 24 31.33 14.29 -26.54
C GLN A 24 30.59 13.59 -27.68
N PHE A 25 30.26 14.32 -28.76
CA PHE A 25 29.61 13.75 -29.93
C PHE A 25 30.53 12.78 -30.69
N ALA A 26 31.81 13.11 -30.86
CA ALA A 26 32.77 12.20 -31.49
C ALA A 26 32.87 10.87 -30.72
N HIS A 27 32.92 10.94 -29.38
CA HIS A 27 32.93 9.76 -28.53
C HIS A 27 31.63 8.95 -28.63
N PHE A 28 30.48 9.63 -28.62
CA PHE A 28 29.17 8.98 -28.79
C PHE A 28 29.04 8.26 -30.14
N LEU A 29 29.54 8.87 -31.22
CA LEU A 29 29.57 8.25 -32.55
C LEU A 29 30.48 7.02 -32.59
N GLU A 30 31.62 7.05 -31.91
CA GLU A 30 32.51 5.90 -31.79
C GLU A 30 31.83 4.72 -31.06
N ILE A 31 31.13 5.00 -29.96
CA ILE A 31 30.36 4.00 -29.20
C ILE A 31 29.25 3.41 -30.07
N LYS A 32 28.54 4.24 -30.85
CA LYS A 32 27.51 3.77 -31.79
C LYS A 32 28.06 2.85 -32.87
N LYS A 33 29.23 3.17 -33.43
CA LYS A 33 29.91 2.30 -34.43
C LYS A 33 30.26 0.93 -33.85
N LYS A 34 30.52 0.83 -32.54
CA LYS A 34 30.76 -0.42 -31.82
C LYS A 34 29.48 -1.21 -31.51
N GLY A 35 28.30 -0.74 -31.97
CA GLY A 35 27.01 -1.38 -31.74
C GLY A 35 26.46 -1.19 -30.33
N ILE A 36 27.02 -0.27 -29.54
CA ILE A 36 26.57 -0.02 -28.17
C ILE A 36 25.52 1.09 -28.20
N HIS A 37 24.26 0.73 -27.96
CA HIS A 37 23.17 1.69 -27.81
C HIS A 37 23.15 2.24 -26.38
N PHE A 38 23.56 3.50 -26.22
CA PHE A 38 23.61 4.15 -24.91
C PHE A 38 22.26 4.14 -24.18
N ASN A 39 21.16 4.48 -24.86
CA ASN A 39 19.83 4.50 -24.26
C ASN A 39 19.38 3.10 -23.79
N GLU A 40 19.69 2.06 -24.54
CA GLU A 40 19.40 0.66 -24.17
C GLU A 40 20.20 0.24 -22.93
N ARG A 41 21.50 0.58 -22.87
CA ARG A 41 22.31 0.34 -21.67
C ARG A 41 21.82 1.15 -20.47
N LEU A 42 21.33 2.36 -20.70
CA LEU A 42 20.82 3.25 -19.67
C LEU A 42 19.51 2.71 -19.09
N GLU A 43 18.60 2.21 -19.93
CA GLU A 43 17.33 1.58 -19.54
C GLU A 43 17.53 0.25 -18.79
N ASN A 44 18.54 -0.53 -19.18
CA ASN A 44 18.92 -1.77 -18.51
C ASN A 44 19.75 -1.54 -17.23
N SER A 45 20.21 -0.31 -16.98
CA SER A 45 21.00 0.01 -15.80
C SER A 45 20.15 -0.01 -14.52
N SER A 46 20.57 -0.81 -13.54
CA SER A 46 19.93 -0.87 -12.23
C SER A 46 20.02 0.45 -11.45
N ALA A 47 21.00 1.30 -11.77
CA ALA A 47 21.17 2.61 -11.13
C ALA A 47 19.96 3.53 -11.36
N LEU A 48 19.29 3.42 -12.52
CA LEU A 48 18.11 4.22 -12.84
C LEU A 48 16.79 3.58 -12.37
N ARG A 49 16.81 2.32 -11.96
CA ARG A 49 15.62 1.61 -11.44
C ARG A 49 15.32 1.91 -9.96
N ASN A 50 16.07 2.83 -9.36
CA ASN A 50 15.86 3.24 -7.98
C ASN A 50 14.79 4.34 -7.90
N PRO A 51 13.64 4.11 -7.26
CA PRO A 51 12.58 5.11 -7.17
C PRO A 51 13.01 6.40 -6.44
N SER A 52 14.00 6.32 -5.54
CA SER A 52 14.54 7.51 -4.86
C SER A 52 15.37 8.42 -5.77
N LEU A 53 15.85 7.93 -6.92
CA LEU A 53 16.62 8.72 -7.87
C LEU A 53 15.76 9.81 -8.51
N LEU A 54 14.48 9.52 -8.78
CA LEU A 54 13.56 10.46 -9.40
C LEU A 54 13.45 11.76 -8.59
N HIS A 55 13.40 11.67 -7.26
CA HIS A 55 13.35 12.85 -6.39
C HIS A 55 14.58 13.75 -6.55
N LYS A 56 15.78 13.15 -6.67
CA LYS A 56 17.03 13.90 -6.88
C LYS A 56 17.06 14.54 -8.26
N LEU A 57 16.69 13.80 -9.31
CA LEU A 57 16.61 14.32 -10.68
C LEU A 57 15.62 15.49 -10.78
N ARG A 58 14.48 15.35 -10.11
CA ARG A 58 13.48 16.41 -9.97
C ARG A 58 14.07 17.67 -9.32
N GLY A 59 14.83 17.50 -8.23
CA GLY A 59 15.56 18.59 -7.59
C GLY A 59 16.60 19.27 -8.49
N PHE A 60 17.37 18.49 -9.28
CA PHE A 60 18.31 19.06 -10.27
C PHE A 60 17.61 19.83 -11.40
N ALA A 61 16.40 19.41 -11.77
CA ALA A 61 15.59 20.09 -12.77
C ALA A 61 14.84 21.32 -12.21
N GLY A 62 14.95 21.61 -10.90
CA GLY A 62 14.23 22.71 -10.26
C GLY A 62 12.72 22.53 -10.25
N ILE A 63 12.24 21.28 -10.32
CA ILE A 63 10.81 20.97 -10.29
C ILE A 63 10.41 20.71 -8.84
N ASP A 64 9.50 21.51 -8.31
CA ASP A 64 9.00 21.29 -6.96
C ASP A 64 8.03 20.09 -6.89
N ASP A 65 7.82 19.57 -5.68
CA ASP A 65 6.91 18.45 -5.42
C ASP A 65 5.44 18.75 -5.80
N GLU A 66 5.09 20.01 -5.97
CA GLU A 66 3.76 20.45 -6.38
C GLU A 66 3.71 20.66 -7.90
N ALA A 67 4.80 21.18 -8.47
CA ALA A 67 4.96 21.40 -9.90
C ALA A 67 4.92 20.09 -10.69
N GLN A 68 5.29 18.96 -10.08
CA GLN A 68 5.17 17.64 -10.71
C GLN A 68 3.72 17.27 -11.11
N TYR A 69 2.72 17.86 -10.45
CA TYR A 69 1.30 17.63 -10.71
C TYR A 69 0.67 18.77 -11.54
N ALA A 70 1.49 19.70 -12.03
CA ALA A 70 1.02 20.75 -12.91
C ALA A 70 0.51 20.15 -14.23
N THR A 71 -0.57 20.72 -14.73
CA THR A 71 -1.24 20.31 -15.97
C THR A 71 -1.26 21.49 -16.93
N THR A 72 -1.10 21.18 -18.22
CA THR A 72 -1.22 22.18 -19.31
C THR A 72 -2.68 22.46 -19.69
N LEU A 73 -3.63 21.69 -19.12
CA LEU A 73 -5.05 21.86 -19.35
C LEU A 73 -5.60 23.10 -18.61
N PRO A 74 -6.63 23.76 -19.16
CA PRO A 74 -7.28 24.89 -18.51
C PRO A 74 -7.89 24.49 -17.16
N PRO A 75 -7.97 25.43 -16.19
CA PRO A 75 -8.35 25.16 -14.81
C PRO A 75 -9.76 24.58 -14.64
N GLU A 76 -10.65 24.78 -15.62
CA GLU A 76 -12.03 24.28 -15.58
C GLU A 76 -12.13 22.76 -15.81
N VAL A 77 -11.12 22.16 -16.45
CA VAL A 77 -11.07 20.72 -16.78
C VAL A 77 -9.93 20.03 -16.04
N ALA A 78 -8.90 20.79 -15.67
CA ALA A 78 -7.74 20.31 -14.95
C ALA A 78 -8.07 19.84 -13.53
N VAL A 79 -7.42 18.76 -13.11
CA VAL A 79 -7.33 18.41 -11.69
C VAL A 79 -6.42 19.43 -11.00
N PRO A 80 -6.83 20.03 -9.88
CA PRO A 80 -5.98 20.95 -9.13
C PRO A 80 -4.68 20.26 -8.65
N ALA A 81 -3.54 20.95 -8.79
CA ALA A 81 -2.26 20.44 -8.28
C ALA A 81 -2.24 20.34 -6.73
N LYS A 82 -3.08 21.13 -6.05
CA LYS A 82 -3.30 21.06 -4.61
C LYS A 82 -4.78 20.93 -4.30
N PHE A 83 -5.07 20.07 -3.35
CA PHE A 83 -6.42 19.91 -2.82
C PHE A 83 -6.56 20.71 -1.51
N PRO A 84 -7.78 21.08 -1.12
CA PRO A 84 -8.02 21.60 0.23
C PRO A 84 -7.67 20.54 1.29
N SER A 85 -7.30 20.99 2.49
CA SER A 85 -6.74 20.13 3.54
C SER A 85 -7.61 18.91 3.87
N TRP A 86 -8.94 19.09 3.87
CA TRP A 86 -9.92 18.05 4.21
C TRP A 86 -10.00 16.91 3.20
N ALA A 87 -9.56 17.15 1.96
CA ALA A 87 -9.60 16.17 0.89
C ALA A 87 -8.38 15.22 0.90
N TYR A 88 -7.38 15.49 1.73
CA TYR A 88 -6.24 14.58 1.89
C TYR A 88 -6.62 13.34 2.71
N ALA A 89 -6.00 12.20 2.37
CA ALA A 89 -6.26 10.90 2.98
C ALA A 89 -6.17 10.90 4.52
N GLU A 90 -5.26 11.69 5.09
CA GLU A 90 -5.11 11.80 6.54
C GLU A 90 -6.34 12.42 7.21
N GLN A 91 -6.90 13.50 6.63
CA GLN A 91 -8.07 14.17 7.18
C GLN A 91 -9.32 13.33 6.99
N LEU A 92 -9.47 12.70 5.81
CA LEU A 92 -10.54 11.74 5.54
C LEU A 92 -10.50 10.56 6.53
N GLY A 93 -9.31 10.03 6.81
CA GLY A 93 -9.12 8.95 7.78
C GLY A 93 -9.53 9.35 9.20
N LYS A 94 -9.19 10.56 9.63
CA LYS A 94 -9.61 11.11 10.94
C LYS A 94 -11.13 11.22 11.03
N VAL A 95 -11.77 11.83 10.02
CA VAL A 95 -13.23 11.97 9.97
C VAL A 95 -13.91 10.60 9.99
N GLN A 96 -13.41 9.62 9.23
CA GLN A 96 -13.95 8.27 9.22
C GLN A 96 -13.86 7.58 10.60
N GLN A 97 -12.74 7.75 11.30
CA GLN A 97 -12.56 7.22 12.66
C GLN A 97 -13.51 7.88 13.67
N GLU A 98 -13.76 9.18 13.53
CA GLU A 98 -14.71 9.88 14.39
C GLU A 98 -16.14 9.39 14.17
N ILE A 99 -16.54 9.19 12.90
CA ILE A 99 -17.85 8.64 12.54
C ILE A 99 -18.02 7.22 13.11
N SER A 100 -17.00 6.37 12.97
CA SER A 100 -17.07 5.00 13.51
C SER A 100 -17.16 4.99 15.03
N LYS A 101 -16.38 5.84 15.73
CA LYS A 101 -16.44 5.97 17.20
C LYS A 101 -17.81 6.45 17.68
N LYS A 102 -18.38 7.48 17.06
CA LYS A 102 -19.72 7.98 17.40
C LYS A 102 -20.78 6.90 17.23
N ARG A 103 -20.72 6.14 16.12
CA ARG A 103 -21.65 5.02 15.87
C ARG A 103 -21.52 3.90 16.91
N GLU A 104 -20.30 3.57 17.33
CA GLU A 104 -20.08 2.59 18.40
C GLU A 104 -20.60 3.08 19.76
N GLU A 105 -20.42 4.35 20.08
CA GLU A 105 -20.94 4.95 21.32
C GLU A 105 -22.46 4.97 21.35
N GLU A 106 -23.11 5.32 20.24
CA GLU A 106 -24.57 5.25 20.10
C GLU A 106 -25.08 3.81 20.26
N GLN A 107 -24.44 2.83 19.63
CA GLN A 107 -24.79 1.42 19.83
C GLN A 107 -24.62 0.99 21.30
N LYS A 108 -23.54 1.41 21.96
CA LYS A 108 -23.32 1.15 23.39
C LYS A 108 -24.33 1.86 24.30
N LYS A 109 -24.90 2.99 23.88
CA LYS A 109 -25.99 3.69 24.60
C LYS A 109 -27.31 2.93 24.42
N THR A 110 -27.68 2.60 23.19
CA THR A 110 -28.90 1.82 22.90
C THR A 110 -28.92 0.44 23.58
N GLN A 111 -27.77 -0.25 23.69
CA GLN A 111 -27.68 -1.51 24.43
C GLN A 111 -27.87 -1.35 25.95
N ARG A 112 -27.48 -0.20 26.53
CA ARG A 112 -27.67 0.06 27.96
C ARG A 112 -29.11 0.47 28.27
N ASP A 113 -29.70 1.30 27.43
CA ASP A 113 -31.09 1.75 27.61
C ASP A 113 -32.11 0.62 27.40
N ALA A 114 -31.77 -0.43 26.64
CA ALA A 114 -32.60 -1.62 26.45
C ALA A 114 -32.55 -2.63 27.62
N LEU A 115 -31.70 -2.42 28.63
CA LEU A 115 -31.61 -3.28 29.82
C LEU A 115 -32.38 -2.65 30.98
N GLU A 116 -33.71 -2.83 30.99
CA GLU A 116 -34.56 -2.46 32.11
C GLU A 116 -34.37 -3.48 33.26
N PHE A 117 -33.59 -3.08 34.28
CA PHE A 117 -33.43 -3.89 35.49
C PHE A 117 -34.62 -3.65 36.42
N VAL A 118 -35.57 -4.59 36.46
CA VAL A 118 -36.65 -4.59 37.44
C VAL A 118 -36.06 -4.91 38.83
N PRO A 119 -36.12 -3.99 39.81
CA PRO A 119 -35.74 -4.32 41.19
C PRO A 119 -36.81 -5.24 41.79
N ALA A 120 -36.37 -6.38 42.34
CA ALA A 120 -37.27 -7.29 43.04
C ALA A 120 -37.89 -6.56 44.25
N SER A 121 -39.18 -6.26 44.16
CA SER A 121 -39.97 -5.75 45.28
C SER A 121 -40.18 -6.86 46.30
N GLY A 122 -39.53 -6.74 47.46
CA GLY A 122 -40.06 -7.13 48.77
C GLY A 122 -40.40 -8.59 49.05
N SER A 123 -39.55 -9.21 49.87
CA SER A 123 -39.86 -10.18 50.95
C SER A 123 -40.68 -11.44 50.61
N GLY A 124 -39.98 -12.57 50.50
CA GLY A 124 -40.55 -13.90 50.56
C GLY A 124 -39.48 -14.91 50.99
N THR A 125 -39.50 -15.27 52.27
CA THR A 125 -38.73 -16.40 52.81
C THR A 125 -39.26 -17.72 52.25
N SER A 126 -38.43 -18.48 51.55
CA SER A 126 -38.46 -19.95 51.57
C SER A 126 -37.25 -20.48 50.80
N GLY A 127 -36.39 -21.20 51.51
CA GLY A 127 -35.14 -21.72 50.99
C GLY A 127 -35.30 -22.83 49.96
N LEU A 128 -34.15 -23.23 49.40
CA LEU A 128 -33.67 -24.60 49.24
C LEU A 128 -32.37 -24.54 48.42
N GLY A 129 -31.29 -25.13 48.95
CA GLY A 129 -30.11 -25.47 48.17
C GLY A 129 -28.83 -24.72 48.55
N ILE A 130 -28.25 -25.14 49.68
CA ILE A 130 -26.81 -25.01 49.93
C ILE A 130 -26.07 -25.63 48.73
N GLY A 131 -25.27 -24.82 48.06
CA GLY A 131 -24.27 -25.24 47.11
C GLY A 131 -23.12 -24.24 47.17
N ASP A 132 -22.17 -24.48 48.08
CA ASP A 132 -20.88 -23.80 48.15
C ASP A 132 -20.11 -24.04 46.85
N GLY A 133 -20.45 -23.25 45.83
CA GLY A 133 -19.84 -23.26 44.52
C GLY A 133 -19.13 -21.94 44.31
N LYS A 134 -17.83 -21.90 44.62
CA LYS A 134 -16.93 -20.80 44.25
C LYS A 134 -17.09 -20.53 42.76
N GLY A 135 -17.85 -19.49 42.42
CA GLY A 135 -18.23 -19.15 41.05
C GLY A 135 -17.03 -18.65 40.26
N THR A 136 -16.32 -19.57 39.61
CA THR A 136 -15.33 -19.22 38.59
C THR A 136 -16.03 -18.54 37.44
N THR A 137 -15.69 -17.27 37.22
CA THR A 137 -16.25 -16.45 36.15
C THR A 137 -15.93 -17.05 34.77
N MET A 138 -16.75 -16.76 33.76
CA MET A 138 -16.52 -17.23 32.37
C MET A 138 -15.11 -16.90 31.87
N ALA A 139 -14.55 -15.76 32.26
CA ALA A 139 -13.18 -15.35 31.90
C ALA A 139 -12.09 -16.25 32.53
N GLU A 140 -12.37 -16.84 33.69
CA GLU A 140 -11.47 -17.77 34.38
C GLU A 140 -11.48 -19.15 33.72
N ARG A 141 -12.65 -19.62 33.26
CA ARG A 141 -12.81 -20.89 32.54
C ARG A 141 -12.11 -20.91 31.18
N VAL A 142 -12.11 -19.78 30.46
CA VAL A 142 -11.41 -19.64 29.17
C VAL A 142 -9.89 -19.68 29.34
N ARG A 143 -9.34 -19.06 30.41
CA ARG A 143 -7.90 -19.16 30.72
C ARG A 143 -7.47 -20.55 31.13
N ALA A 144 -8.36 -21.32 31.75
CA ALA A 144 -8.11 -22.71 32.14
C ALA A 144 -8.26 -23.71 30.99
N GLY A 145 -8.65 -23.29 29.78
CA GLY A 145 -8.69 -24.14 28.59
C GLY A 145 -9.81 -25.20 28.55
N LEU A 146 -10.84 -25.06 29.38
CA LEU A 146 -11.92 -26.04 29.51
C LEU A 146 -13.15 -25.66 28.67
N SER A 147 -13.14 -25.99 27.37
CA SER A 147 -14.29 -25.98 26.45
C SER A 147 -13.92 -26.85 25.24
N ARG A 148 -14.67 -27.82 24.70
CA ARG A 148 -16.05 -28.31 24.84
C ARG A 148 -16.13 -29.59 23.98
N GLU A 149 -16.59 -30.73 24.50
CA GLU A 149 -16.98 -31.90 23.68
C GLU A 149 -18.51 -31.97 23.51
N GLY A 150 -18.93 -32.05 22.25
CA GLY A 150 -20.08 -32.82 21.70
C GLY A 150 -21.51 -32.72 22.25
N SER A 151 -22.43 -32.12 21.49
CA SER A 151 -23.77 -32.68 21.12
C SER A 151 -24.54 -31.74 20.15
N GLY A 152 -25.28 -32.32 19.18
CA GLY A 152 -25.62 -31.78 17.84
C GLY A 152 -26.83 -30.82 17.71
N SER A 153 -26.89 -29.93 16.70
CA SER A 153 -27.44 -30.04 15.30
C SER A 153 -28.92 -29.60 15.18
N PRO A 154 -29.46 -29.18 14.01
CA PRO A 154 -28.92 -28.42 12.87
C PRO A 154 -29.86 -27.26 12.40
N GLN A 155 -29.38 -26.19 11.75
CA GLN A 155 -30.22 -25.38 10.82
C GLN A 155 -29.43 -24.42 9.91
N VAL A 156 -30.09 -24.04 8.82
CA VAL A 156 -29.56 -23.71 7.48
C VAL A 156 -29.31 -22.21 7.27
N SER A 157 -28.32 -21.91 6.42
CA SER A 157 -28.24 -20.85 5.40
C SER A 157 -27.05 -19.88 5.46
N ASP A 158 -26.42 -19.82 4.29
CA ASP A 158 -25.75 -18.69 3.63
C ASP A 158 -24.46 -18.07 4.21
N SER A 159 -23.34 -18.32 3.52
CA SER A 159 -22.25 -17.36 3.27
C SER A 159 -21.00 -18.06 2.69
N GLY A 160 -21.15 -18.63 1.50
CA GLY A 160 -20.00 -19.01 0.68
C GLY A 160 -19.37 -17.76 0.06
N LYS A 161 -18.35 -17.14 0.70
CA LYS A 161 -17.34 -16.27 0.04
C LYS A 161 -16.24 -15.65 0.94
N ARG A 162 -15.86 -16.26 2.08
CA ARG A 162 -14.80 -15.68 2.95
C ARG A 162 -13.62 -16.57 3.32
N ARG A 163 -13.51 -17.80 2.80
CA ARG A 163 -12.42 -18.74 3.15
C ARG A 163 -11.37 -19.02 2.06
N GLU A 164 -11.47 -18.37 0.90
CA GLU A 164 -10.56 -18.59 -0.25
C GLU A 164 -9.22 -17.84 -0.10
N SER A 165 -9.19 -16.70 0.57
CA SER A 165 -7.99 -15.84 0.70
C SER A 165 -6.97 -16.41 1.69
N ASP A 166 -7.41 -16.91 2.85
CA ASP A 166 -6.50 -17.41 3.90
C ASP A 166 -5.81 -18.75 3.57
N ARG A 167 -6.32 -19.49 2.57
CA ARG A 167 -5.67 -20.74 2.11
C ARG A 167 -4.54 -20.47 1.13
N ARG A 168 -4.66 -19.43 0.29
CA ARG A 168 -3.63 -19.08 -0.70
C ARG A 168 -2.35 -18.52 -0.06
N ASP A 169 -2.48 -17.80 1.06
CA ASP A 169 -1.30 -17.23 1.74
C ASP A 169 -0.47 -18.28 2.48
N ARG A 170 -1.08 -19.35 3.03
CA ARG A 170 -0.32 -20.46 3.64
C ARG A 170 0.46 -21.28 2.62
N GLU A 171 -0.13 -21.56 1.45
CA GLU A 171 0.55 -22.37 0.43
C GLU A 171 1.78 -21.67 -0.18
N ASN A 172 1.73 -20.33 -0.29
CA ASN A 172 2.84 -19.55 -0.84
C ASN A 172 4.03 -19.46 0.13
N ASP A 173 3.76 -19.43 1.43
CA ASP A 173 4.81 -19.34 2.45
C ASP A 173 5.54 -20.68 2.66
N ASP A 174 4.84 -21.81 2.53
CA ASP A 174 5.47 -23.14 2.55
C ASP A 174 6.34 -23.41 1.32
N ARG A 175 5.95 -22.90 0.13
CA ARG A 175 6.82 -22.95 -1.06
C ARG A 175 8.10 -22.13 -0.88
N ARG A 176 8.03 -20.96 -0.23
CA ARG A 176 9.20 -20.11 0.04
C ARG A 176 10.16 -20.73 1.07
N LYS A 177 9.65 -21.47 2.06
CA LYS A 177 10.51 -22.18 3.03
C LYS A 177 11.20 -23.39 2.41
N ARG A 178 10.52 -24.11 1.50
CA ARG A 178 11.07 -25.31 0.83
C ARG A 178 12.16 -24.98 -0.21
N SER A 179 12.14 -23.79 -0.81
CA SER A 179 13.20 -23.37 -1.75
C SER A 179 14.51 -22.98 -1.03
N ARG A 180 14.43 -22.37 0.17
CA ARG A 180 15.63 -21.97 0.94
C ARG A 180 16.45 -23.16 1.46
N PHE A 181 15.81 -24.30 1.71
CA PHE A 181 16.50 -25.51 2.17
C PHE A 181 17.18 -26.31 1.04
N ARG A 182 16.80 -26.09 -0.23
CA ARG A 182 17.37 -26.81 -1.37
C ARG A 182 18.63 -26.17 -1.96
N SER A 183 19.01 -24.97 -1.52
CA SER A 183 20.18 -24.23 -2.04
C SER A 183 21.46 -24.42 -1.23
N ARG A 184 21.44 -25.25 -0.17
CA ARG A 184 22.61 -25.54 0.67
C ARG A 184 22.98 -27.02 0.63
N SER A 185 23.40 -27.51 -0.52
CA SER A 185 24.22 -28.71 -0.58
C SER A 185 25.13 -28.73 -1.82
N ARG A 186 26.39 -29.11 -1.55
CA ARG A 186 27.52 -29.44 -2.45
C ARG A 186 28.51 -28.33 -2.80
N SER A 187 29.52 -28.18 -1.93
CA SER A 187 30.90 -27.92 -2.34
C SER A 187 31.74 -29.17 -2.05
N PRO A 188 32.53 -29.72 -2.99
CA PRO A 188 33.40 -30.87 -2.72
C PRO A 188 34.66 -30.44 -1.96
N ARG A 189 35.03 -31.21 -0.92
CA ARG A 189 36.33 -31.16 -0.25
C ARG A 189 37.45 -31.44 -1.26
N ARG A 190 38.45 -30.57 -1.33
CA ARG A 190 39.76 -30.89 -1.93
C ARG A 190 40.64 -31.59 -0.89
N ARG A 191 41.33 -32.62 -1.35
CA ARG A 191 42.35 -33.40 -0.66
C ARG A 191 43.72 -32.84 -1.01
#